data_AF-A0A7G4A5S2-F1
#
_entry.id   AF-A0A7G4A5S2-F1
#
_cell.length_a   1.000
_cell.length_b   1.000
_cell.length_c   1.000
_cell.angle_alpha   90.00
_cell.angle_beta   90.00
_cell.angle_gamma   90.00
#
_symmetry.space_group_name_H-M   'P 1'
#
loop_
_entity.id
_entity.type
_entity.pdbx_description
1 polymer ?
#
loop_
_entity_poly.entity_id
_entity_poly.type
_entity_poly.pdbx_seq_one_letter_code
_entity_poly.pdbx_strand_id
1 'polypeptide(L)'
;MSTSPLGMILENEIEYFIEIDGEVIPYDVAGPGRIFNKSIILNKKLSRNYSPNGVLKASAGSRTSFLLPSINSHNNIIKLSNSLKSKIVSPKKISDHWNVFKKIALSETIESNWKVCLLYFSEKWIQSLAQDSEWRDLKAYISESDRILHQYDSNNIFYEIFYSYVQRNHNLKITNPYITNTAIHLIKIALGEMPGYIPATDEHLLPLHNIQHAFCHYYDIEHHPTVMVPHIFKFETDKNPIYYSLQHPTMPSFSIKRNNRVSANDEIKAIDYILPSFLESMRYDSSMLNKTVFSELAQRINFTFFHNVPCGNDKINGSETLQEIDPRFAYSFSESNKKFCHEGKFLRGCIQIATN
;
A
#
# COMPACT_ATOMS: atom_id res chain seq x y z
N MET A 1 -17.37 -13.69 18.23
CA MET A 1 -16.51 -13.38 17.07
C MET A 1 -15.20 -14.12 17.25
N SER A 2 -14.81 -14.99 16.31
CA SER A 2 -13.57 -15.76 16.38
C SER A 2 -12.40 -14.88 15.97
N THR A 3 -11.47 -14.63 16.89
CA THR A 3 -10.15 -14.10 16.54
C THR A 3 -9.38 -15.15 15.74
N SER A 4 -8.55 -14.73 14.78
CA SER A 4 -7.68 -15.67 14.05
C SER A 4 -6.77 -16.42 15.05
N PRO A 5 -6.43 -17.71 14.88
CA PRO A 5 -5.43 -18.34 15.74
C PRO A 5 -4.06 -17.66 15.61
N LEU A 6 -3.16 -17.89 16.56
CA LEU A 6 -1.75 -17.52 16.40
C LEU A 6 -1.17 -18.36 15.25
N GLY A 7 -0.46 -17.72 14.33
CA GLY A 7 0.17 -18.42 13.22
C GLY A 7 1.32 -17.66 12.60
N MET A 8 1.89 -18.26 11.56
CA MET A 8 3.01 -17.73 10.80
C MET A 8 2.80 -17.94 9.31
N ILE A 9 3.27 -16.99 8.50
CA ILE A 9 3.25 -17.09 7.04
C ILE A 9 4.46 -17.93 6.60
N LEU A 10 4.24 -18.94 5.76
CA LEU A 10 5.30 -19.82 5.24
C LEU A 10 5.67 -19.51 3.80
N GLU A 11 4.69 -19.16 2.97
CA GLU A 11 4.86 -18.97 1.52
C GLU A 11 3.89 -17.90 1.02
N ASN A 12 4.37 -17.08 0.08
CA ASN A 12 3.66 -15.93 -0.49
C ASN A 12 3.23 -14.91 0.58
N GLU A 13 2.48 -13.90 0.16
CA GLU A 13 2.18 -12.73 0.98
C GLU A 13 0.69 -12.54 1.23
N ILE A 14 0.38 -11.89 2.34
CA ILE A 14 -0.97 -11.48 2.74
C ILE A 14 -0.98 -9.95 2.83
N GLU A 15 -2.03 -9.35 2.27
CA GLU A 15 -2.37 -7.97 2.57
C GLU A 15 -3.29 -7.89 3.78
N TYR A 16 -2.91 -7.08 4.77
CA TYR A 16 -3.80 -6.58 5.80
C TYR A 16 -4.42 -5.28 5.34
N PHE A 17 -5.73 -5.15 5.50
CA PHE A 17 -6.48 -3.98 5.03
C PHE A 17 -7.65 -3.64 5.96
N ILE A 18 -8.12 -2.40 5.86
CA ILE A 18 -9.30 -1.90 6.55
C ILE A 18 -10.37 -1.64 5.50
N GLU A 19 -11.60 -2.07 5.78
CA GLU A 19 -12.75 -1.85 4.90
C GLU A 19 -13.86 -1.16 5.67
N ILE A 20 -14.16 0.09 5.29
CA ILE A 20 -15.15 0.96 5.93
C ILE A 20 -15.91 1.70 4.84
N ASP A 21 -17.24 1.73 4.91
CA ASP A 21 -18.13 2.42 3.97
C ASP A 21 -17.89 2.10 2.48
N GLY A 22 -17.42 0.88 2.18
CA GLY A 22 -17.13 0.42 0.82
C GLY A 22 -15.79 0.89 0.26
N GLU A 23 -15.01 1.65 1.02
CA GLU A 23 -13.62 1.97 0.71
C GLU A 23 -12.69 0.93 1.36
N VAL A 24 -11.60 0.60 0.66
CA VAL A 24 -10.62 -0.38 1.11
C VAL A 24 -9.28 0.30 1.20
N ILE A 25 -8.71 0.32 2.40
CA ILE A 25 -7.42 0.92 2.69
C ILE A 25 -6.39 -0.17 2.97
N PRO A 26 -5.30 -0.26 2.20
CA PRO A 26 -4.20 -1.16 2.54
C PRO A 26 -3.52 -0.67 3.83
N TYR A 27 -3.26 -1.61 4.75
CA TYR A 27 -2.67 -1.31 6.06
C TYR A 27 -1.25 -1.88 6.19
N ASP A 28 -1.04 -3.13 5.80
CA ASP A 28 0.28 -3.78 5.86
C ASP A 28 0.38 -4.89 4.81
N VAL A 29 1.60 -5.25 4.41
CA VAL A 29 1.89 -6.41 3.56
C VAL A 29 2.85 -7.32 4.31
N ALA A 30 2.44 -8.56 4.52
CA ALA A 30 3.19 -9.52 5.31
C ALA A 30 3.57 -10.75 4.50
N GLY A 31 4.86 -11.07 4.51
CA GLY A 31 5.42 -12.25 3.84
C GLY A 31 5.94 -13.33 4.78
N PRO A 32 6.67 -14.32 4.22
CA PRO A 32 7.18 -15.47 4.96
C PRO A 32 7.96 -15.11 6.24
N GLY A 33 7.76 -15.89 7.30
CA GLY A 33 8.36 -15.68 8.62
C GLY A 33 7.59 -14.70 9.52
N ARG A 34 6.61 -13.94 8.99
CA ARG A 34 5.76 -13.08 9.81
C ARG A 34 4.85 -13.90 10.72
N ILE A 35 4.97 -13.70 12.03
CA ILE A 35 4.02 -14.21 13.03
C ILE A 35 2.87 -13.22 13.17
N PHE A 36 1.63 -13.70 13.11
CA PHE A 36 0.43 -12.88 13.23
C PHE A 36 -0.42 -13.26 14.45
N ASN A 37 -1.25 -12.32 14.89
CA ASN A 37 -2.06 -12.40 16.11
C ASN A 37 -1.28 -12.72 17.40
N LYS A 38 -0.13 -12.06 17.57
CA LYS A 38 0.73 -12.17 18.76
C LYS A 38 0.02 -11.72 20.05
N SER A 39 -1.02 -10.89 19.94
CA SER A 39 -1.83 -10.39 21.04
C SER A 39 -2.40 -11.49 21.95
N ILE A 40 -2.65 -12.70 21.43
CA ILE A 40 -3.12 -13.86 22.19
C ILE A 40 -2.15 -14.23 23.32
N ILE A 41 -0.84 -14.06 23.11
CA ILE A 41 0.21 -14.35 24.10
C ILE A 41 0.37 -13.15 25.06
N LEU A 42 0.20 -11.93 24.56
CA LEU A 42 0.58 -10.69 25.25
C LEU A 42 -0.54 -10.11 26.14
N ASN A 43 -1.82 -10.26 25.77
CA ASN A 43 -2.93 -9.53 26.39
C ASN A 43 -3.68 -10.27 27.52
N LYS A 44 -3.24 -11.46 27.95
CA LYS A 44 -4.03 -12.35 28.84
C LYS A 44 -4.30 -11.84 30.27
N LYS A 45 -3.89 -10.62 30.66
CA LYS A 45 -3.95 -10.16 32.07
C LYS A 45 -4.55 -8.78 32.33
N LEU A 46 -5.05 -8.07 31.33
CA LEU A 46 -5.61 -6.72 31.54
C LEU A 46 -7.14 -6.71 31.51
N SER A 47 -7.76 -6.08 32.51
CA SER A 47 -9.21 -5.86 32.57
C SER A 47 -9.72 -4.86 31.53
N ARG A 48 -8.80 -4.09 30.93
CA ARG A 48 -9.09 -3.13 29.87
C ARG A 48 -8.66 -3.72 28.53
N ASN A 49 -9.62 -3.89 27.63
CA ASN A 49 -9.38 -4.33 26.26
C ASN A 49 -9.58 -3.14 25.30
N TYR A 50 -8.50 -2.69 24.67
CA TYR A 50 -8.50 -1.62 23.67
C TYR A 50 -8.44 -2.14 22.23
N SER A 51 -8.47 -3.46 22.03
CA SER A 51 -8.33 -4.06 20.71
C SER A 51 -9.62 -3.90 19.91
N PRO A 52 -9.58 -3.26 18.72
CA PRO A 52 -10.76 -3.17 17.87
C PRO A 52 -11.07 -4.55 17.27
N ASN A 53 -12.32 -5.01 17.41
CA ASN A 53 -12.75 -6.28 16.83
C ASN A 53 -13.27 -6.08 15.41
N GLY A 54 -12.76 -6.87 14.45
CA GLY A 54 -13.29 -6.95 13.08
C GLY A 54 -12.95 -5.78 12.15
N VAL A 55 -12.12 -4.83 12.59
CA VAL A 55 -11.67 -3.69 11.76
C VAL A 55 -10.58 -4.11 10.78
N LEU A 56 -9.54 -4.76 11.30
CA LEU A 56 -8.44 -5.26 10.47
C LEU A 56 -8.82 -6.59 9.83
N LYS A 57 -8.79 -6.62 8.50
CA LYS A 57 -9.04 -7.80 7.67
C LYS A 57 -7.74 -8.24 7.00
N ALA A 58 -7.73 -9.47 6.51
CA ALA A 58 -6.60 -10.05 5.80
C ALA A 58 -7.11 -10.78 4.54
N SER A 59 -6.35 -10.72 3.46
CA SER A 59 -6.57 -11.53 2.25
C SER A 59 -5.34 -12.36 1.92
N ALA A 60 -5.55 -13.57 1.42
CA ALA A 60 -4.50 -14.25 0.67
C ALA A 60 -4.18 -13.39 -0.55
N GLY A 61 -2.95 -12.89 -0.60
CA GLY A 61 -2.51 -11.96 -1.64
C GLY A 61 -3.06 -10.56 -1.47
N SER A 62 -3.02 -9.77 -2.54
CA SER A 62 -3.41 -8.37 -2.49
C SER A 62 -4.88 -8.11 -2.83
N ARG A 63 -5.61 -7.56 -1.84
CA ARG A 63 -6.97 -7.00 -1.96
C ARG A 63 -7.03 -5.67 -2.70
N THR A 64 -6.00 -4.84 -2.60
CA THR A 64 -5.95 -3.49 -3.20
C THR A 64 -5.15 -3.43 -4.49
N SER A 65 -4.73 -4.59 -5.03
CA SER A 65 -4.10 -4.68 -6.34
C SER A 65 -5.06 -4.28 -7.48
N PHE A 66 -4.49 -3.69 -8.53
CA PHE A 66 -5.26 -3.23 -9.68
C PHE A 66 -4.42 -3.16 -10.96
N LEU A 67 -5.08 -3.28 -12.11
CA LEU A 67 -4.48 -2.95 -13.41
C LEU A 67 -4.44 -1.43 -13.62
N LEU A 68 -3.28 -0.94 -14.05
CA LEU A 68 -3.06 0.46 -14.41
C LEU A 68 -3.93 0.90 -15.60
N PRO A 69 -4.05 0.12 -16.70
CA PRO A 69 -5.01 0.42 -17.74
C PRO A 69 -6.45 0.19 -17.25
N SER A 70 -7.40 0.93 -17.83
CA SER A 70 -8.81 0.75 -17.48
C SER A 70 -9.35 -0.56 -18.04
N ILE A 71 -10.05 -1.32 -17.21
CA ILE A 71 -10.66 -2.61 -17.57
C ILE A 71 -12.20 -2.58 -17.51
N ASN A 72 -12.81 -1.41 -17.70
CA ASN A 72 -14.25 -1.21 -17.62
C ASN A 72 -15.01 -1.46 -18.96
N SER A 73 -14.32 -1.82 -20.04
CA SER A 73 -14.92 -2.10 -21.35
C SER A 73 -15.92 -3.25 -21.26
N HIS A 74 -17.18 -2.98 -21.58
CA HIS A 74 -18.27 -3.95 -21.49
C HIS A 74 -18.04 -5.15 -22.41
N ASN A 75 -17.66 -4.89 -23.67
CA ASN A 75 -17.43 -5.94 -24.67
C ASN A 75 -16.27 -6.85 -24.25
N ASN A 76 -15.18 -6.28 -23.76
CA ASN A 76 -14.00 -7.04 -23.34
C ASN A 76 -14.25 -7.82 -22.04
N ILE A 77 -15.03 -7.27 -21.11
CA ILE A 77 -15.50 -8.02 -19.93
C ILE A 77 -16.37 -9.20 -20.33
N ILE A 78 -17.27 -9.05 -21.31
CA ILE A 78 -18.08 -10.18 -21.82
C ILE A 78 -17.18 -11.26 -22.42
N LYS A 79 -16.18 -10.88 -23.24
CA LYS A 79 -15.20 -11.83 -23.80
C LYS A 79 -14.48 -12.61 -22.69
N LEU A 80 -13.95 -11.90 -21.69
CA LEU A 80 -13.28 -12.50 -20.53
C LEU A 80 -14.24 -13.43 -19.76
N SER A 81 -15.46 -12.96 -19.48
CA SER A 81 -16.49 -13.71 -18.74
C SER A 81 -16.85 -15.03 -19.45
N ASN A 82 -17.05 -14.97 -20.77
CA ASN A 82 -17.36 -16.14 -21.58
C ASN A 82 -16.18 -17.12 -21.63
N SER A 83 -14.96 -16.61 -21.84
CA SER A 83 -13.75 -17.43 -21.92
C SER A 83 -13.48 -18.18 -20.61
N LEU A 84 -13.66 -17.50 -19.48
CA LEU A 84 -13.46 -18.08 -18.15
C LEU A 84 -14.66 -18.87 -17.61
N LYS A 85 -15.77 -18.94 -18.38
CA LYS A 85 -17.04 -19.56 -17.98
C LYS A 85 -17.54 -19.08 -16.61
N SER A 86 -17.29 -17.81 -16.28
CA SER A 86 -17.58 -17.22 -14.98
C SER A 86 -18.21 -15.85 -15.16
N LYS A 87 -19.27 -15.55 -14.41
CA LYS A 87 -19.92 -14.24 -14.46
C LYS A 87 -19.01 -13.18 -13.85
N ILE A 88 -18.50 -12.29 -14.69
CA ILE A 88 -17.65 -11.16 -14.29
C ILE A 88 -18.43 -9.87 -14.54
N VAL A 89 -18.47 -9.00 -13.52
CA VAL A 89 -19.09 -7.67 -13.62
C VAL A 89 -17.99 -6.66 -13.95
N SER A 90 -18.28 -5.75 -14.87
CA SER A 90 -17.35 -4.69 -15.23
C SER A 90 -17.04 -3.80 -14.02
N PRO A 91 -15.76 -3.61 -13.66
CA PRO A 91 -15.38 -2.81 -12.50
C PRO A 91 -15.68 -1.33 -12.72
N LYS A 92 -16.24 -0.67 -11.70
CA LYS A 92 -16.56 0.77 -11.74
C LYS A 92 -15.45 1.60 -11.12
N LYS A 93 -14.82 1.07 -10.07
CA LYS A 93 -13.69 1.67 -9.35
C LYS A 93 -12.46 0.76 -9.43
N ILE A 94 -11.29 1.32 -9.13
CA ILE A 94 -10.02 0.60 -9.03
C ILE A 94 -10.12 -0.56 -8.02
N SER A 95 -10.76 -0.32 -6.86
CA SER A 95 -10.95 -1.33 -5.82
C SER A 95 -11.79 -2.54 -6.24
N ASP A 96 -12.57 -2.43 -7.32
CA ASP A 96 -13.35 -3.52 -7.89
C ASP A 96 -12.49 -4.48 -8.72
N HIS A 97 -11.28 -4.08 -9.14
CA HIS A 97 -10.39 -4.88 -9.98
C HIS A 97 -10.05 -6.22 -9.30
N TRP A 98 -9.91 -6.22 -7.96
CA TRP A 98 -9.71 -7.43 -7.17
C TRP A 98 -10.78 -8.51 -7.41
N ASN A 99 -12.04 -8.13 -7.58
CA ASN A 99 -13.11 -9.11 -7.85
C ASN A 99 -12.87 -9.83 -9.19
N VAL A 100 -12.38 -9.09 -10.20
CA VAL A 100 -12.01 -9.66 -11.50
C VAL A 100 -10.80 -10.59 -11.35
N PHE A 101 -9.76 -10.15 -10.63
CA PHE A 101 -8.55 -10.94 -10.39
C PHE A 101 -8.87 -12.25 -9.64
N LYS A 102 -9.74 -12.18 -8.63
CA LYS A 102 -10.21 -13.37 -7.91
C LYS A 102 -10.94 -14.35 -8.83
N LYS A 103 -11.75 -13.86 -9.78
CA LYS A 103 -12.42 -14.73 -10.76
C LYS A 103 -11.45 -15.36 -11.75
N ILE A 104 -10.39 -14.64 -12.13
CA ILE A 104 -9.29 -15.18 -12.95
C ILE A 104 -8.56 -16.28 -12.20
N ALA A 105 -8.12 -16.01 -10.96
CA ALA A 105 -7.35 -16.96 -10.15
C ALA A 105 -8.12 -18.24 -9.81
N LEU A 106 -9.44 -18.14 -9.64
CA LEU A 106 -10.32 -19.28 -9.35
C LEU A 106 -10.91 -19.94 -10.61
N SER A 107 -10.50 -19.52 -11.81
CA SER A 107 -11.02 -20.09 -13.06
C SER A 107 -10.37 -21.44 -13.36
N GLU A 108 -11.20 -22.43 -13.64
CA GLU A 108 -10.78 -23.74 -14.16
C GLU A 108 -10.09 -23.62 -15.54
N THR A 109 -10.29 -22.52 -16.28
CA THR A 109 -9.67 -22.33 -17.59
C THR A 109 -8.20 -21.92 -17.50
N ILE A 110 -7.80 -21.31 -16.39
CA ILE A 110 -6.46 -20.74 -16.18
C ILE A 110 -5.60 -21.58 -15.24
N GLU A 111 -6.23 -22.45 -14.43
CA GLU A 111 -5.58 -23.39 -13.50
C GLU A 111 -4.43 -22.75 -12.71
N SER A 112 -4.76 -21.84 -11.79
CA SER A 112 -3.76 -21.25 -10.88
C SER A 112 -3.53 -22.15 -9.67
N ASN A 113 -2.26 -22.51 -9.42
CA ASN A 113 -1.84 -23.20 -8.19
C ASN A 113 -1.42 -22.22 -7.07
N TRP A 114 -1.55 -20.92 -7.33
CA TRP A 114 -1.11 -19.88 -6.41
C TRP A 114 -1.94 -19.88 -5.13
N LYS A 115 -1.26 -19.87 -3.99
CA LYS A 115 -1.87 -19.89 -2.66
C LYS A 115 -0.91 -19.31 -1.64
N VAL A 116 -1.45 -18.84 -0.53
CA VAL A 116 -0.66 -18.52 0.67
C VAL A 116 -0.62 -19.74 1.57
N CYS A 117 0.56 -20.09 2.06
CA CYS A 117 0.73 -21.19 3.03
C CYS A 117 0.89 -20.62 4.44
N LEU A 118 0.06 -21.09 5.38
CA LEU A 118 0.04 -20.65 6.76
C LEU A 118 0.33 -21.81 7.71
N LEU A 119 1.15 -21.57 8.72
CA LEU A 119 1.34 -22.43 9.87
C LEU A 119 0.50 -21.91 11.02
N TYR A 120 -0.34 -22.76 11.62
CA TYR A 120 -1.06 -22.43 12.85
C TYR A 120 -0.48 -23.16 14.04
N PHE A 121 -0.38 -22.46 15.17
CA PHE A 121 0.10 -23.04 16.41
C PHE A 121 -1.07 -23.63 17.22
N SER A 122 -0.88 -24.85 17.71
CA SER A 122 -1.89 -25.53 18.53
C SER A 122 -2.12 -24.78 19.86
N GLU A 123 -3.32 -24.91 20.42
CA GLU A 123 -3.65 -24.31 21.71
C GLU A 123 -2.69 -24.77 22.82
N LYS A 124 -2.34 -26.06 22.85
CA LYS A 124 -1.38 -26.62 23.80
C LYS A 124 -0.04 -25.89 23.74
N TRP A 125 0.46 -25.64 22.53
CA TRP A 125 1.72 -24.93 22.33
C TRP A 125 1.62 -23.47 22.81
N ILE A 126 0.51 -22.79 22.52
CA ILE A 126 0.27 -21.40 22.97
C ILE A 126 0.20 -21.32 24.51
N GLN A 127 -0.45 -22.30 25.16
CA GLN A 127 -0.55 -22.37 26.61
C GLN A 127 0.84 -22.57 27.26
N SER A 128 1.62 -23.51 26.73
CA SER A 128 3.01 -23.75 27.17
C SER A 128 3.90 -22.52 26.99
N LEU A 129 3.84 -21.86 25.82
CA LEU A 129 4.57 -20.62 25.55
C LEU A 129 4.21 -19.50 26.55
N ALA A 130 2.95 -19.44 26.99
CA ALA A 130 2.49 -18.42 27.91
C ALA A 130 2.93 -18.66 29.37
N GLN A 131 3.02 -19.93 29.80
CA GLN A 131 3.12 -20.34 31.19
C GLN A 131 4.48 -20.95 31.58
N ASP A 132 5.10 -21.74 30.71
CA ASP A 132 6.29 -22.50 31.09
C ASP A 132 7.56 -21.65 30.94
N SER A 133 8.47 -21.77 31.90
CA SER A 133 9.72 -21.00 31.92
C SER A 133 10.69 -21.37 30.80
N GLU A 134 10.59 -22.59 30.25
CA GLU A 134 11.46 -23.07 29.17
C GLU A 134 11.23 -22.29 27.86
N TRP A 135 10.05 -21.71 27.67
CA TRP A 135 9.69 -20.93 26.48
C TRP A 135 9.98 -19.43 26.62
N ARG A 136 10.68 -19.02 27.68
CA ARG A 136 10.91 -17.60 27.99
C ARG A 136 11.60 -16.85 26.85
N ASP A 137 12.63 -17.45 26.27
CA ASP A 137 13.43 -16.79 25.22
C ASP A 137 12.61 -16.60 23.94
N LEU A 138 11.82 -17.60 23.55
CA LEU A 138 10.93 -17.49 22.40
C LEU A 138 9.84 -16.44 22.64
N LYS A 139 9.27 -16.40 23.85
CA LYS A 139 8.29 -15.38 24.23
C LYS A 139 8.90 -13.98 24.17
N ALA A 140 10.12 -13.81 24.66
CA ALA A 140 10.85 -12.56 24.61
C ALA A 140 11.10 -12.14 23.15
N TYR A 141 11.53 -13.07 22.29
CA TYR A 141 11.72 -12.83 20.86
C TYR A 141 10.43 -12.35 20.17
N ILE A 142 9.30 -13.04 20.40
CA ILE A 142 8.01 -12.65 19.82
C ILE A 142 7.58 -11.26 20.31
N SER A 143 7.76 -10.99 21.60
CA SER A 143 7.40 -9.69 22.21
C SER A 143 8.27 -8.55 21.68
N GLU A 144 9.56 -8.78 21.51
CA GLU A 144 10.49 -7.80 20.96
C GLU A 144 10.18 -7.53 19.47
N SER A 145 9.91 -8.58 18.70
CA SER A 145 9.46 -8.45 17.31
C SER A 145 8.15 -7.66 17.18
N ASP A 146 7.22 -7.82 18.11
CA ASP A 146 5.97 -7.04 18.17
C ASP A 146 6.23 -5.57 18.53
N ARG A 147 7.08 -5.33 19.53
CA ARG A 147 7.46 -4.00 19.98
C ARG A 147 8.16 -3.18 18.89
N ILE A 148 9.07 -3.81 18.14
CA ILE A 148 9.76 -3.17 17.01
C ILE A 148 8.74 -2.78 15.93
N LEU A 149 7.81 -3.68 15.60
CA LEU A 149 6.78 -3.40 14.60
C LEU A 149 5.87 -2.22 14.99
N HIS A 150 5.51 -2.11 16.27
CA HIS A 150 4.60 -1.08 16.76
C HIS A 150 5.32 0.14 17.34
N GLN A 151 6.61 0.31 17.04
CA GLN A 151 7.40 1.40 17.60
C GLN A 151 6.90 2.78 17.14
N TYR A 152 6.55 2.92 15.86
CA TYR A 152 5.97 4.16 15.34
C TYR A 152 4.64 4.49 16.01
N ASP A 153 3.70 3.53 16.02
CA ASP A 153 2.36 3.70 16.61
C ASP A 153 2.44 4.09 18.08
N SER A 154 3.36 3.48 18.83
CA SER A 154 3.59 3.78 20.26
C SER A 154 4.04 5.22 20.51
N ASN A 155 4.61 5.88 19.49
CA ASN A 155 5.10 7.26 19.56
C ASN A 155 4.24 8.26 18.76
N ASN A 156 3.11 7.81 18.18
CA ASN A 156 2.35 8.61 17.20
C ASN A 156 1.92 9.98 17.74
N ILE A 157 1.59 10.09 19.04
CA ILE A 157 1.20 11.37 19.65
C ILE A 157 2.28 12.45 19.53
N PHE A 158 3.56 12.08 19.63
CA PHE A 158 4.67 13.02 19.50
C PHE A 158 4.81 13.50 18.06
N TYR A 159 4.56 12.63 17.08
CA TYR A 159 4.59 12.97 15.66
C TYR A 159 3.43 13.92 15.29
N GLU A 160 2.22 13.68 15.82
CA GLU A 160 1.08 14.59 15.62
C GLU A 160 1.35 16.00 16.19
N ILE A 161 2.01 16.08 17.36
CA ILE A 161 2.45 17.37 17.94
C ILE A 161 3.51 18.03 17.05
N PHE A 162 4.49 17.26 16.55
CA PHE A 162 5.50 17.77 15.63
C PHE A 162 4.86 18.37 14.37
N TYR A 163 3.97 17.63 13.70
CA TYR A 163 3.31 18.12 12.49
C TYR A 163 2.49 19.39 12.75
N SER A 164 1.76 19.42 13.85
CA SER A 164 1.00 20.60 14.29
C SER A 164 1.90 21.82 14.54
N TYR A 165 3.08 21.60 15.15
CA TYR A 165 4.07 22.64 15.40
C TYR A 165 4.66 23.21 14.10
N VAL A 166 5.03 22.35 13.15
CA VAL A 166 5.56 22.76 11.84
C VAL A 166 4.52 23.57 11.07
N GLN A 167 3.26 23.11 11.03
CA GLN A 167 2.16 23.84 10.39
C GLN A 167 2.00 25.27 10.93
N ARG A 168 2.07 25.41 12.26
CA ARG A 168 1.98 26.72 12.92
C ARG A 168 3.16 27.63 12.57
N ASN A 169 4.38 27.12 12.63
CA ASN A 169 5.58 27.95 12.48
C ASN A 169 5.87 28.39 11.07
N HIS A 170 5.62 27.53 10.08
CA HIS A 170 5.80 27.87 8.66
C HIS A 170 4.62 28.67 8.10
N ASN A 171 3.68 29.11 8.95
CA ASN A 171 2.45 29.77 8.54
C ASN A 171 1.77 29.05 7.37
N LEU A 172 1.72 27.71 7.44
CA LEU A 172 0.98 26.87 6.51
C LEU A 172 -0.51 27.07 6.80
N LYS A 173 -1.00 28.31 6.59
CA LYS A 173 -2.35 28.82 6.90
C LYS A 173 -3.37 27.77 6.50
N ILE A 174 -3.89 26.99 7.47
CA ILE A 174 -4.80 25.84 7.31
C ILE A 174 -4.92 25.45 5.84
N THR A 175 -3.78 25.07 5.25
CA THR A 175 -3.74 24.61 3.87
C THR A 175 -4.67 23.42 3.89
N ASN A 176 -5.71 23.44 3.06
CA ASN A 176 -6.80 22.48 3.00
C ASN A 176 -6.41 21.20 3.77
N PRO A 177 -7.01 20.90 4.95
CA PRO A 177 -6.54 19.82 5.81
C PRO A 177 -6.32 18.50 5.08
N TYR A 178 -7.02 18.30 3.96
CA TYR A 178 -6.79 17.19 3.04
C TYR A 178 -5.35 17.13 2.50
N ILE A 179 -4.84 18.25 2.01
CA ILE A 179 -3.50 18.37 1.43
C ILE A 179 -2.44 18.13 2.49
N THR A 180 -2.55 18.74 3.67
CA THR A 180 -1.51 18.55 4.67
C THR A 180 -1.55 17.16 5.30
N ASN A 181 -2.72 16.55 5.50
CA ASN A 181 -2.76 15.13 5.87
C ASN A 181 -2.24 14.21 4.74
N THR A 182 -2.43 14.58 3.47
CA THR A 182 -1.81 13.86 2.34
C THR A 182 -0.29 13.95 2.40
N ALA A 183 0.28 15.13 2.69
CA ALA A 183 1.73 15.29 2.87
C ALA A 183 2.26 14.44 4.03
N ILE A 184 1.56 14.40 5.17
CA ILE A 184 1.90 13.53 6.30
C ILE A 184 1.80 12.05 5.91
N HIS A 185 0.77 11.67 5.15
CA HIS A 185 0.62 10.30 4.65
C HIS A 185 1.75 9.88 3.72
N LEU A 186 2.21 10.78 2.83
CA LEU A 186 3.38 10.55 1.98
C LEU A 186 4.66 10.32 2.81
N ILE A 187 4.83 11.04 3.92
CA ILE A 187 5.93 10.80 4.87
C ILE A 187 5.78 9.42 5.53
N LYS A 188 4.57 9.03 5.94
CA LYS A 188 4.31 7.69 6.49
C LYS A 188 4.63 6.57 5.49
N ILE A 189 4.32 6.77 4.21
CA ILE A 189 4.73 5.83 3.14
C ILE A 189 6.25 5.79 3.01
N ALA A 190 6.91 6.96 3.02
CA ALA A 190 8.36 7.05 2.90
C ALA A 190 9.11 6.40 4.09
N LEU A 191 8.51 6.39 5.27
CA LEU A 191 9.01 5.70 6.48
C LEU A 191 8.75 4.19 6.49
N GLY A 192 7.93 3.67 5.57
CA GLY A 192 7.50 2.27 5.59
C GLY A 192 6.41 1.95 6.62
N GLU A 193 5.72 2.97 7.13
CA GLU A 193 4.66 2.81 8.12
C GLU A 193 3.29 2.62 7.49
N MET A 194 3.12 3.07 6.25
CA MET A 194 1.92 2.85 5.45
C MET A 194 2.29 2.39 4.04
N PRO A 195 1.48 1.55 3.39
CA PRO A 195 1.79 1.06 2.05
C PRO A 195 1.55 2.14 0.98
N GLY A 196 2.47 2.19 0.02
CA GLY A 196 2.23 2.77 -1.30
C GLY A 196 2.02 1.66 -2.34
N TYR A 197 2.17 1.97 -3.62
CA TYR A 197 2.03 0.99 -4.70
C TYR A 197 3.29 0.90 -5.56
N ILE A 198 3.57 -0.31 -6.06
CA ILE A 198 4.63 -0.57 -7.04
C ILE A 198 4.06 -1.38 -8.22
N PRO A 199 4.64 -1.31 -9.43
CA PRO A 199 4.36 -2.27 -10.47
C PRO A 199 4.82 -3.68 -10.02
N ALA A 200 3.94 -4.66 -10.12
CA ALA A 200 4.24 -6.04 -9.76
C ALA A 200 5.19 -6.67 -10.78
N THR A 201 6.22 -7.35 -10.27
CA THR A 201 7.25 -8.04 -11.09
C THR A 201 7.46 -9.49 -10.71
N ASP A 202 6.69 -10.01 -9.75
CA ASP A 202 6.79 -11.37 -9.24
C ASP A 202 5.40 -11.91 -8.90
N GLU A 203 5.36 -13.13 -8.38
CA GLU A 203 4.14 -13.81 -8.00
C GLU A 203 3.94 -13.88 -6.47
N HIS A 204 4.60 -13.04 -5.66
CA HIS A 204 4.50 -13.16 -4.21
C HIS A 204 3.14 -12.72 -3.65
N LEU A 205 2.55 -11.65 -4.20
CA LEU A 205 1.26 -11.10 -3.75
C LEU A 205 0.05 -11.60 -4.52
N LEU A 206 0.23 -12.12 -5.74
CA LEU A 206 -0.86 -12.57 -6.59
C LEU A 206 -0.31 -13.43 -7.73
N PRO A 207 -1.14 -14.26 -8.39
CA PRO A 207 -0.71 -15.02 -9.57
C PRO A 207 -0.56 -14.09 -10.79
N LEU A 208 0.53 -13.32 -10.83
CA LEU A 208 0.75 -12.24 -11.79
C LEU A 208 0.73 -12.76 -13.23
N HIS A 209 1.37 -13.90 -13.49
CA HIS A 209 1.38 -14.51 -14.81
C HIS A 209 -0.05 -14.79 -15.29
N ASN A 210 -0.86 -15.48 -14.47
CA ASN A 210 -2.23 -15.85 -14.80
C ASN A 210 -3.11 -14.62 -15.03
N ILE A 211 -2.94 -13.57 -14.23
CA ILE A 211 -3.66 -12.30 -14.39
C ILE A 211 -3.28 -11.64 -15.72
N GLN A 212 -2.00 -11.42 -15.97
CA GLN A 212 -1.55 -10.78 -17.21
C GLN A 212 -1.95 -11.58 -18.45
N HIS A 213 -1.81 -12.91 -18.40
CA HIS A 213 -2.23 -13.82 -19.45
C HIS A 213 -3.73 -13.67 -19.75
N ALA A 214 -4.58 -13.63 -18.72
CA ALA A 214 -6.02 -13.47 -18.90
C ALA A 214 -6.38 -12.15 -19.60
N PHE A 215 -5.72 -11.06 -19.21
CA PHE A 215 -5.99 -9.76 -19.81
C PHE A 215 -5.45 -9.65 -21.24
N CYS A 216 -4.33 -10.31 -21.54
CA CYS A 216 -3.79 -10.33 -22.90
C CYS A 216 -4.64 -11.18 -23.85
N HIS A 217 -5.04 -12.38 -23.44
CA HIS A 217 -5.60 -13.38 -24.36
C HIS A 217 -7.12 -13.49 -24.33
N TYR A 218 -7.77 -13.19 -23.20
CA TYR A 218 -9.23 -13.33 -23.06
C TYR A 218 -9.95 -11.99 -22.96
N TYR A 219 -9.34 -11.00 -22.32
CA TYR A 219 -9.89 -9.64 -22.25
C TYR A 219 -9.57 -8.81 -23.49
N ASP A 220 -8.44 -9.07 -24.16
CA ASP A 220 -7.95 -8.28 -25.29
C ASP A 220 -7.64 -6.82 -24.88
N ILE A 221 -6.79 -6.68 -23.86
CA ILE A 221 -6.37 -5.36 -23.35
C ILE A 221 -5.53 -4.60 -24.39
N GLU A 222 -5.79 -3.32 -24.62
CA GLU A 222 -5.07 -2.53 -25.64
C GLU A 222 -3.65 -2.14 -25.21
N HIS A 223 -3.47 -1.89 -23.91
CA HIS A 223 -2.22 -1.42 -23.33
C HIS A 223 -1.48 -2.55 -22.61
N HIS A 224 -0.24 -2.28 -22.25
CA HIS A 224 0.56 -3.18 -21.42
C HIS A 224 -0.16 -3.49 -20.10
N PRO A 225 -0.29 -4.77 -19.68
CA PRO A 225 -1.07 -5.18 -18.50
C PRO A 225 -0.28 -4.94 -17.20
N THR A 226 0.10 -3.70 -16.94
CA THR A 226 0.82 -3.33 -15.72
C THR A 226 -0.10 -3.48 -14.50
N VAL A 227 0.20 -4.44 -13.63
CA VAL A 227 -0.52 -4.64 -12.37
C VAL A 227 0.22 -3.88 -11.27
N MET A 228 -0.49 -3.05 -10.52
CA MET A 228 0.02 -2.37 -9.34
C MET A 228 -0.37 -3.15 -8.09
N VAL A 229 0.56 -3.28 -7.14
CA VAL A 229 0.38 -3.98 -5.86
C VAL A 229 0.84 -3.10 -4.70
N PRO A 230 0.22 -3.22 -3.51
CA PRO A 230 0.67 -2.51 -2.33
C PRO A 230 2.06 -3.00 -1.90
N HIS A 231 2.87 -2.10 -1.33
CA HIS A 231 4.21 -2.43 -0.85
C HIS A 231 4.59 -1.54 0.34
N ILE A 232 5.35 -2.09 1.28
CA ILE A 232 5.94 -1.37 2.40
C ILE A 232 7.35 -0.95 2.02
N PHE A 233 7.54 0.35 1.75
CA PHE A 233 8.83 0.89 1.31
C PHE A 233 9.79 1.04 2.49
N LYS A 234 11.04 0.63 2.30
CA LYS A 234 12.15 0.82 3.25
C LYS A 234 13.26 1.60 2.57
N PHE A 235 13.30 2.91 2.79
CA PHE A 235 14.26 3.80 2.12
C PHE A 235 15.73 3.43 2.39
N GLU A 236 16.01 2.65 3.44
CA GLU A 236 17.33 2.14 3.77
C GLU A 236 17.81 1.03 2.83
N THR A 237 16.90 0.17 2.36
CA THR A 237 17.24 -1.05 1.60
C THR A 237 16.70 -1.07 0.18
N ASP A 238 15.56 -0.42 -0.04
CA ASP A 238 14.87 -0.46 -1.32
C ASP A 238 15.56 0.46 -2.32
N LYS A 239 15.90 -0.11 -3.48
CA LYS A 239 16.54 0.61 -4.59
C LYS A 239 15.52 1.20 -5.56
N ASN A 240 14.31 0.67 -5.54
CA ASN A 240 13.28 1.04 -6.47
C ASN A 240 12.26 1.96 -5.79
N PRO A 241 11.68 2.91 -6.53
CA PRO A 241 10.71 3.84 -5.98
C PRO A 241 9.39 3.17 -5.62
N ILE A 242 8.61 3.86 -4.78
CA ILE A 242 7.20 3.56 -4.50
C ILE A 242 6.31 4.73 -4.95
N TYR A 243 5.05 4.44 -5.26
CA TYR A 243 4.12 5.40 -5.85
C TYR A 243 2.87 5.59 -5.02
N TYR A 244 2.37 6.82 -5.00
CA TYR A 244 1.07 7.20 -4.45
C TYR A 244 0.26 7.96 -5.49
N SER A 245 -1.07 7.90 -5.41
CA SER A 245 -1.95 8.62 -6.34
C SER A 245 -2.98 9.46 -5.59
N LEU A 246 -3.09 10.73 -5.98
CA LEU A 246 -4.14 11.63 -5.50
C LEU A 246 -5.55 11.22 -5.97
N GLN A 247 -5.66 10.39 -7.02
CA GLN A 247 -6.95 9.83 -7.45
C GLN A 247 -7.36 8.59 -6.68
N HIS A 248 -6.42 7.98 -5.96
CA HIS A 248 -6.66 6.78 -5.17
C HIS A 248 -6.08 6.95 -3.76
N PRO A 249 -6.67 7.87 -2.96
CA PRO A 249 -6.14 8.16 -1.64
C PRO A 249 -6.32 6.95 -0.71
N THR A 250 -5.23 6.52 -0.08
CA THR A 250 -5.20 5.43 0.91
C THR A 250 -5.03 5.93 2.34
N MET A 251 -5.19 7.23 2.56
CA MET A 251 -5.06 7.85 3.88
C MET A 251 -6.24 7.46 4.79
N PRO A 252 -6.00 6.99 6.03
CA PRO A 252 -7.06 6.59 6.98
C PRO A 252 -8.03 7.71 7.43
N SER A 253 -7.70 8.99 7.20
CA SER A 253 -8.49 10.14 7.66
C SER A 253 -9.68 10.45 6.74
N PHE A 254 -10.71 9.59 6.77
CA PHE A 254 -11.90 9.67 5.90
C PHE A 254 -12.78 10.92 6.11
N SER A 255 -12.69 11.59 7.26
CA SER A 255 -13.53 12.76 7.59
C SER A 255 -13.14 14.02 6.81
N ILE A 256 -11.98 14.02 6.15
CA ILE A 256 -11.44 15.18 5.48
C ILE A 256 -11.81 15.13 4.00
N LYS A 257 -12.87 15.85 3.63
CA LYS A 257 -13.37 15.87 2.26
C LYS A 257 -12.37 16.54 1.32
N ARG A 258 -11.98 15.81 0.26
CA ARG A 258 -11.31 16.38 -0.91
C ARG A 258 -12.21 17.46 -1.53
N ASN A 259 -11.61 18.58 -1.91
CA ASN A 259 -12.34 19.61 -2.64
C ASN A 259 -12.38 19.25 -4.13
N ASN A 260 -13.51 18.73 -4.60
CA ASN A 260 -13.69 18.29 -5.98
C ASN A 260 -13.55 19.39 -7.05
N ARG A 261 -13.42 20.66 -6.65
CA ARG A 261 -13.17 21.79 -7.57
C ARG A 261 -11.69 22.03 -7.85
N VAL A 262 -10.80 21.44 -7.05
CA VAL A 262 -9.34 21.60 -7.18
C VAL A 262 -8.81 20.51 -8.09
N SER A 263 -8.00 20.87 -9.09
CA SER A 263 -7.41 19.88 -9.99
C SER A 263 -6.26 19.14 -9.31
N ALA A 264 -5.94 17.93 -9.77
CA ALA A 264 -4.79 17.18 -9.25
C ALA A 264 -3.45 17.92 -9.44
N ASN A 265 -3.33 18.71 -10.51
CA ASN A 265 -2.17 19.58 -10.72
C ASN A 265 -2.06 20.65 -9.61
N ASP A 266 -3.18 21.24 -9.18
CA ASP A 266 -3.19 22.22 -8.09
C ASP A 266 -2.93 21.57 -6.72
N GLU A 267 -3.44 20.36 -6.51
CA GLU A 267 -3.13 19.56 -5.31
C GLU A 267 -1.63 19.21 -5.25
N ILE A 268 -1.02 18.79 -6.38
CA ILE A 268 0.43 18.57 -6.47
C ILE A 268 1.19 19.85 -6.10
N LYS A 269 0.82 21.01 -6.66
CA LYS A 269 1.47 22.29 -6.33
C LYS A 269 1.41 22.61 -4.84
N ALA A 270 0.27 22.35 -4.21
CA ALA A 270 0.12 22.56 -2.77
C ALA A 270 0.96 21.57 -1.95
N ILE A 271 1.09 20.32 -2.40
CA ILE A 271 1.93 19.30 -1.76
C ILE A 271 3.42 19.63 -1.93
N ASP A 272 3.87 20.02 -3.12
CA ASP A 272 5.25 20.46 -3.41
C ASP A 272 5.64 21.69 -2.56
N TYR A 273 4.68 22.52 -2.20
CA TYR A 273 4.90 23.64 -1.28
C TYR A 273 5.04 23.21 0.19
N ILE A 274 4.24 22.23 0.65
CA ILE A 274 4.14 21.86 2.07
C ILE A 274 5.20 20.81 2.49
N LEU A 275 5.46 19.81 1.64
CA LEU A 275 6.38 18.73 1.97
C LEU A 275 7.78 19.24 2.37
N PRO A 276 8.40 20.19 1.65
CA PRO A 276 9.71 20.72 2.02
C PRO A 276 9.73 21.30 3.44
N SER A 277 8.67 21.99 3.88
CA SER A 277 8.62 22.53 5.25
C SER A 277 8.69 21.45 6.32
N PHE A 278 8.04 20.30 6.11
CA PHE A 278 8.14 19.16 7.01
C PHE A 278 9.53 18.54 7.00
N LEU A 279 10.07 18.25 5.81
CA LEU A 279 11.38 17.62 5.66
C LEU A 279 12.50 18.51 6.23
N GLU A 280 12.46 19.82 5.97
CA GLU A 280 13.43 20.77 6.50
C GLU A 280 13.33 20.86 8.03
N SER A 281 12.12 20.88 8.59
CA SER A 281 11.92 20.84 10.04
C SER A 281 12.38 19.54 10.72
N MET A 282 12.44 18.41 9.99
CA MET A 282 13.01 17.16 10.49
C MET A 282 14.54 17.17 10.50
N ARG A 283 15.18 18.00 9.65
CA ARG A 283 16.64 18.10 9.53
C ARG A 283 17.29 18.97 10.60
N TYR A 284 16.56 19.90 11.22
CA TYR A 284 17.15 20.81 12.21
C TYR A 284 17.68 20.08 13.44
N ASP A 285 18.86 20.48 13.91
CA ASP A 285 19.47 19.92 15.13
C ASP A 285 18.59 20.10 16.38
N SER A 286 17.80 21.18 16.41
CA SER A 286 16.84 21.49 17.47
C SER A 286 15.50 20.74 17.33
N SER A 287 15.32 19.97 16.27
CA SER A 287 14.10 19.20 16.04
C SER A 287 13.94 18.12 17.11
N MET A 288 12.70 17.90 17.56
CA MET A 288 12.37 16.76 18.44
C MET A 288 12.55 15.40 17.76
N LEU A 289 12.76 15.40 16.43
CA LEU A 289 12.99 14.22 15.61
C LEU A 289 14.48 14.02 15.24
N ASN A 290 15.37 14.87 15.75
CA ASN A 290 16.80 14.74 15.51
C ASN A 290 17.32 13.38 16.04
N LYS A 291 18.29 12.78 15.33
CA LYS A 291 18.87 11.45 15.64
C LYS A 291 17.85 10.31 15.63
N THR A 292 16.77 10.48 14.88
CA THR A 292 15.79 9.42 14.61
C THR A 292 15.73 9.12 13.12
N VAL A 293 15.05 8.03 12.76
CA VAL A 293 14.79 7.65 11.37
C VAL A 293 14.19 8.80 10.53
N PHE A 294 13.43 9.72 11.13
CA PHE A 294 12.90 10.90 10.44
C PHE A 294 13.98 11.85 9.95
N SER A 295 15.03 12.07 10.75
CA SER A 295 16.14 12.96 10.35
C SER A 295 16.97 12.35 9.21
N GLU A 296 17.13 11.02 9.21
CA GLU A 296 17.79 10.26 8.14
C GLU A 296 16.94 10.25 6.87
N LEU A 297 15.64 9.97 7.00
CA LEU A 297 14.67 10.03 5.91
C LEU A 297 14.73 11.38 5.22
N ALA A 298 14.66 12.46 6.01
CA ALA A 298 14.62 13.80 5.46
C ALA A 298 15.85 14.14 4.63
N GLN A 299 17.01 13.54 4.88
CA GLN A 299 18.24 13.74 4.09
C GLN A 299 18.27 12.90 2.81
N ARG A 300 17.61 11.74 2.83
CA ARG A 300 17.75 10.70 1.81
C ARG A 300 16.57 10.62 0.85
N ILE A 301 15.40 11.11 1.21
CA ILE A 301 14.19 10.95 0.39
C ILE A 301 14.00 12.11 -0.60
N ASN A 302 13.44 11.77 -1.78
CA ASN A 302 12.95 12.72 -2.77
C ASN A 302 11.53 12.36 -3.22
N PHE A 303 10.74 13.40 -3.49
CA PHE A 303 9.38 13.31 -4.00
C PHE A 303 9.35 13.88 -5.42
N THR A 304 9.02 13.04 -6.39
CA THR A 304 8.88 13.45 -7.80
C THR A 304 7.43 13.36 -8.23
N PHE A 305 6.93 14.40 -8.91
CA PHE A 305 5.53 14.52 -9.25
C PHE A 305 5.27 14.22 -10.72
N PHE A 306 4.18 13.49 -11.00
CA PHE A 306 3.78 13.07 -12.33
C PHE A 306 2.29 13.34 -12.57
N HIS A 307 1.95 13.73 -13.80
CA HIS A 307 0.58 13.86 -14.26
C HIS A 307 0.48 13.45 -15.72
N ASN A 308 -0.65 12.88 -16.15
CA ASN A 308 -0.85 12.49 -17.56
C ASN A 308 -1.03 13.68 -18.52
N VAL A 309 -1.44 14.82 -17.98
CA VAL A 309 -1.50 16.11 -18.67
C VAL A 309 -0.96 17.18 -17.71
N PRO A 310 0.37 17.33 -17.59
CA PRO A 310 0.96 18.33 -16.70
C PRO A 310 0.51 19.74 -17.08
N CYS A 311 0.21 20.58 -16.10
CA CYS A 311 -0.24 21.95 -16.36
C CYS A 311 0.35 22.97 -15.38
N GLY A 312 0.97 24.02 -15.95
CA GLY A 312 1.32 25.26 -15.25
C GLY A 312 2.37 25.12 -14.14
N ASN A 313 3.25 24.12 -14.19
CA ASN A 313 4.43 23.99 -13.33
C ASN A 313 5.48 23.10 -14.02
N ASP A 314 6.71 23.62 -14.18
CA ASP A 314 7.84 22.89 -14.78
C ASP A 314 8.32 21.71 -13.92
N LYS A 315 7.87 21.60 -12.66
CA LYS A 315 8.20 20.51 -11.75
C LYS A 315 7.31 19.27 -11.86
N ILE A 316 6.23 19.32 -12.65
CA ILE A 316 5.33 18.17 -12.83
C ILE A 316 5.70 17.48 -14.14
N ASN A 317 6.21 16.26 -14.04
CA ASN A 317 6.62 15.47 -15.19
C ASN A 317 5.42 14.83 -15.89
N GLY A 318 5.54 14.60 -17.20
CA GLY A 318 4.61 13.78 -17.96
C GLY A 318 4.70 12.32 -17.53
N SER A 319 3.55 11.68 -17.27
CA SER A 319 3.52 10.29 -16.81
C SER A 319 4.05 9.30 -17.86
N GLU A 320 4.09 9.67 -19.14
CA GLU A 320 4.68 8.89 -20.24
C GLU A 320 6.15 8.54 -20.02
N THR A 321 6.87 9.35 -19.25
CA THR A 321 8.29 9.13 -18.90
C THR A 321 8.51 7.99 -17.89
N LEU A 322 7.46 7.56 -17.17
CA LEU A 322 7.60 6.58 -16.09
C LEU A 322 8.11 5.22 -16.56
N GLN A 323 7.76 4.80 -17.79
CA GLN A 323 8.24 3.54 -18.35
C GLN A 323 9.77 3.53 -18.55
N GLU A 324 10.35 4.69 -18.86
CA GLU A 324 11.79 4.86 -19.08
C GLU A 324 12.54 4.97 -17.75
N ILE A 325 11.95 5.67 -16.77
CA ILE A 325 12.53 5.88 -15.44
C ILE A 325 12.45 4.61 -14.58
N ASP A 326 11.35 3.86 -14.69
CA ASP A 326 11.10 2.65 -13.92
C ASP A 326 10.62 1.52 -14.86
N PRO A 327 11.54 0.63 -15.31
CA PRO A 327 11.22 -0.41 -16.28
C PRO A 327 10.20 -1.43 -15.77
N ARG A 328 9.90 -1.45 -14.46
CA ARG A 328 8.86 -2.32 -13.90
C ARG A 328 7.47 -1.98 -14.43
N PHE A 329 7.22 -0.75 -14.89
CA PHE A 329 5.97 -0.41 -15.58
C PHE A 329 5.78 -1.16 -16.90
N ALA A 330 6.88 -1.61 -17.52
CA ALA A 330 6.89 -2.43 -18.73
C ALA A 330 6.95 -3.94 -18.44
N TYR A 331 6.94 -4.36 -17.18
CA TYR A 331 7.06 -5.77 -16.83
C TYR A 331 5.81 -6.55 -17.24
N SER A 332 5.98 -7.63 -18.00
CA SER A 332 4.96 -8.66 -18.14
C SER A 332 5.59 -10.01 -18.44
N PHE A 333 5.01 -11.07 -17.88
CA PHE A 333 5.36 -12.43 -18.25
C PHE A 333 4.89 -12.79 -19.68
N SER A 334 3.85 -12.13 -20.17
CA SER A 334 3.40 -12.29 -21.56
C SER A 334 4.15 -11.29 -22.43
N GLU A 335 4.89 -11.77 -23.44
CA GLU A 335 5.48 -10.88 -24.44
C GLU A 335 4.36 -10.02 -25.06
N SER A 336 4.47 -8.72 -24.87
CA SER A 336 3.44 -7.77 -25.25
C SER A 336 4.13 -6.56 -25.87
N ASN A 337 4.01 -6.39 -27.19
CA ASN A 337 4.42 -5.18 -27.90
C ASN A 337 3.43 -4.01 -27.68
N LYS A 338 2.63 -4.06 -26.61
CA LYS A 338 1.61 -3.06 -26.30
C LYS A 338 2.24 -1.83 -25.65
N LYS A 339 1.64 -0.68 -25.89
CA LYS A 339 2.10 0.60 -25.36
C LYS A 339 1.79 0.72 -23.87
N PHE A 340 2.63 1.46 -23.16
CA PHE A 340 2.39 1.83 -21.77
C PHE A 340 1.18 2.75 -21.63
N CYS A 341 0.36 2.50 -20.60
CA CYS A 341 -0.86 3.26 -20.32
C CYS A 341 -0.58 4.48 -19.44
N HIS A 342 0.06 5.50 -20.02
CA HIS A 342 0.39 6.74 -19.32
C HIS A 342 -0.86 7.54 -18.87
N GLU A 343 -2.02 7.32 -19.50
CA GLU A 343 -3.29 7.99 -19.14
C GLU A 343 -4.10 7.31 -18.01
N GLY A 344 -3.58 6.22 -17.46
CA GLY A 344 -4.21 5.45 -16.38
C GLY A 344 -4.64 6.36 -15.22
N LYS A 345 -5.80 6.08 -14.61
CA LYS A 345 -6.38 6.95 -13.56
C LYS A 345 -5.43 7.20 -12.39
N PHE A 346 -4.63 6.18 -12.03
CA PHE A 346 -3.62 6.28 -10.99
C PHE A 346 -2.53 7.34 -11.29
N LEU A 347 -2.22 7.57 -12.57
CA LEU A 347 -1.18 8.50 -13.01
C LEU A 347 -1.64 9.97 -13.07
N ARG A 348 -2.91 10.26 -12.80
CA ARG A 348 -3.48 11.62 -12.83
C ARG A 348 -3.25 12.35 -11.50
N GLY A 349 -1.99 12.59 -11.18
CA GLY A 349 -1.56 13.09 -9.87
C GLY A 349 -0.82 11.99 -9.11
N CYS A 350 0.20 11.43 -9.74
CA CYS A 350 1.05 10.40 -9.15
C CYS A 350 2.27 11.03 -8.50
N ILE A 351 2.65 10.52 -7.35
CA ILE A 351 3.78 10.97 -6.56
C ILE A 351 4.70 9.78 -6.39
N GLN A 352 5.90 9.89 -6.93
CA GLN A 352 6.98 8.93 -6.73
C GLN A 352 7.76 9.31 -5.48
N ILE A 353 8.05 8.32 -4.66
CA ILE A 353 8.85 8.42 -3.46
C ILE A 353 10.07 7.53 -3.68
N ALA A 354 11.26 8.13 -3.63
CA ALA A 354 12.52 7.44 -3.93
C ALA A 354 13.63 7.93 -3.00
N THR A 355 14.64 7.09 -2.81
CA THR A 355 15.89 7.49 -2.17
C THR A 355 16.78 8.20 -3.19
N ASN A 356 17.47 9.27 -2.77
CA ASN A 356 18.43 10.06 -3.53
C ASN A 356 19.67 9.26 -3.98
#